data_AF-C4F8I5-F1
#
_entry.id   AF-C4F8I5-F1
#
_cell.length_a   1.000
_cell.length_b   1.000
_cell.length_c   1.000
_cell.angle_alpha   90.00
_cell.angle_beta   90.00
_cell.angle_gamma   90.00
#
_symmetry.space_group_name_H-M   'P 1'
#
loop_
_entity.id
_entity.type
_entity.pdbx_description
1 polymer ?
#
loop_
_entity_poly.entity_id
_entity_poly.type
_entity_poly.pdbx_seq_one_letter_code
_entity_poly.pdbx_strand_id
1 'polypeptide(L)'
;MPDTTKGAALLLNEAGNIDRARTTDGTVYYIESTLAMDAAEAAQTAAANANTAADRAEKGETSRVSAENARAAAENARAAAESKRAEAEAGRVQAESERANAERKRVSNEGSRTSAESTRVQEHKTRGEQVAAATSNASQSAVSANAAAALANDAAAYARMVASSLQQSVVGDERIAEMSAQIDMLASMLADSTGKFIVINETIYAPSSKASVSGSTITLASTCSASGTTIYLA
;
A
#
# COMPACT_ATOMS: atom_id res chain seq x y z
N MET A 1 80.15 -124.73 7.36
CA MET A 1 80.94 -123.55 6.94
C MET A 1 80.20 -122.96 5.74
N PRO A 2 79.74 -121.69 5.78
CA PRO A 2 79.27 -121.06 4.56
C PRO A 2 80.45 -121.09 3.57
N ASP A 3 80.17 -121.44 2.31
CA ASP A 3 81.15 -121.38 1.23
C ASP A 3 81.63 -119.93 1.09
N THR A 4 82.79 -119.62 1.66
CA THR A 4 83.40 -118.30 1.65
C THR A 4 84.06 -117.96 0.31
N THR A 5 83.92 -118.84 -0.70
CA THR A 5 84.55 -118.70 -2.02
C THR A 5 83.65 -118.01 -3.05
N LYS A 6 82.42 -117.61 -2.66
CA LYS A 6 81.50 -116.85 -3.52
C LYS A 6 81.93 -115.38 -3.59
N GLY A 7 82.70 -115.04 -4.62
CA GLY A 7 83.09 -113.66 -4.93
C GLY A 7 81.96 -112.91 -5.64
N ALA A 8 81.73 -111.65 -5.26
CA ALA A 8 80.90 -110.71 -6.01
C ALA A 8 81.80 -109.62 -6.60
N ALA A 9 81.53 -109.23 -7.85
CA ALA A 9 82.17 -108.08 -8.46
C ALA A 9 81.47 -106.80 -8.00
N LEU A 10 82.24 -105.83 -7.53
CA LEU A 10 81.72 -104.51 -7.15
C LEU A 10 81.55 -103.67 -8.42
N LEU A 11 80.35 -103.16 -8.62
CA LEU A 11 79.99 -102.28 -9.71
C LEU A 11 79.87 -100.85 -9.20
N LEU A 12 80.52 -99.93 -9.92
CA LEU A 12 80.47 -98.51 -9.61
C LEU A 12 79.25 -97.86 -10.28
N ASN A 13 78.72 -96.81 -9.67
CA ASN A 13 77.76 -95.90 -10.30
C ASN A 13 78.47 -94.84 -11.16
N GLU A 14 77.69 -93.94 -11.77
CA GLU A 14 78.20 -92.86 -12.64
C GLU A 14 79.11 -91.87 -11.91
N ALA A 15 79.02 -91.75 -10.59
CA ALA A 15 79.90 -90.95 -9.75
C ALA A 15 81.19 -91.70 -9.35
N GLY A 16 81.34 -92.97 -9.75
CA GLY A 16 82.50 -93.80 -9.42
C GLY A 16 82.45 -94.45 -8.03
N ASN A 17 81.31 -94.39 -7.32
CA ASN A 17 81.11 -95.02 -6.01
C ASN A 17 80.58 -96.45 -6.15
N ILE A 18 80.92 -97.35 -5.24
CA ILE A 18 80.39 -98.72 -5.21
C ILE A 18 78.89 -98.68 -4.91
N ASP A 19 78.06 -99.17 -5.83
CA ASP A 19 76.59 -99.06 -5.76
C ASP A 19 75.88 -100.41 -5.88
N ARG A 20 76.48 -101.34 -6.62
CA ARG A 20 75.90 -102.66 -6.85
C ARG A 20 76.95 -103.75 -6.69
N ALA A 21 76.53 -104.90 -6.18
CA ALA A 21 77.34 -106.12 -6.19
C ALA A 21 76.72 -107.11 -7.18
N ARG A 22 77.54 -107.63 -8.09
CA ARG A 22 77.14 -108.70 -9.02
C ARG A 22 77.66 -110.03 -8.51
N THR A 23 76.76 -110.93 -8.16
CA THR A 23 77.09 -112.29 -7.72
C THR A 23 77.56 -113.14 -8.91
N THR A 24 78.23 -114.26 -8.64
CA THR A 24 78.83 -115.13 -9.66
C THR A 24 77.81 -115.74 -10.64
N ASP A 25 76.55 -115.87 -10.21
CA ASP A 25 75.40 -116.30 -11.03
C ASP A 25 74.82 -115.16 -11.92
N GLY A 26 75.40 -113.96 -11.82
CA GLY A 26 75.04 -112.80 -12.62
C GLY A 26 73.95 -111.91 -12.02
N THR A 27 73.33 -112.28 -10.89
CA THR A 27 72.35 -111.44 -10.18
C THR A 27 73.01 -110.19 -9.64
N VAL A 28 72.28 -109.07 -9.64
CA VAL A 28 72.79 -107.77 -9.20
C VAL A 28 71.97 -107.30 -8.01
N TYR A 29 72.64 -107.01 -6.90
CA TYR A 29 72.06 -106.45 -5.69
C TYR A 29 72.57 -105.03 -5.49
N TYR A 30 71.68 -104.10 -5.10
CA TYR A 30 72.10 -102.77 -4.66
C TYR A 30 72.69 -102.86 -3.26
N ILE A 31 73.72 -102.06 -2.99
CA ILE A 31 74.25 -101.94 -1.63
C ILE A 31 73.21 -101.16 -0.79
N GLU A 32 72.83 -101.68 0.38
CA GLU A 32 71.79 -101.05 1.21
C GLU A 32 72.11 -99.60 1.59
N SER A 33 73.39 -99.29 1.80
CA SER A 33 73.83 -97.93 2.13
C SER A 33 73.66 -96.95 0.97
N THR A 34 73.81 -97.37 -0.30
CA THR A 34 73.55 -96.46 -1.45
C THR A 34 72.07 -96.17 -1.60
N LEU A 35 71.21 -97.18 -1.50
CA LEU A 35 69.76 -96.98 -1.55
C LEU A 35 69.24 -96.05 -0.44
N ALA A 36 69.81 -96.17 0.77
CA ALA A 36 69.47 -95.30 1.89
C ALA A 36 69.93 -93.85 1.67
N MET A 37 71.08 -93.64 1.04
CA MET A 37 71.59 -92.31 0.68
C MET A 37 70.73 -91.65 -0.41
N ASP A 38 70.38 -92.37 -1.47
CA ASP A 38 69.52 -91.87 -2.56
C ASP A 38 68.13 -91.48 -2.04
N ALA A 39 67.55 -92.32 -1.17
CA ALA A 39 66.27 -92.02 -0.52
C ALA A 39 66.36 -90.80 0.40
N ALA A 40 67.48 -90.62 1.12
CA ALA A 40 67.72 -89.46 1.96
C ALA A 40 67.87 -88.17 1.12
N GLU A 41 68.58 -88.22 -0.01
CA GLU A 41 68.74 -87.09 -0.93
C GLU A 41 67.40 -86.69 -1.58
N ALA A 42 66.58 -87.68 -1.98
CA ALA A 42 65.23 -87.42 -2.49
C ALA A 42 64.32 -86.79 -1.43
N ALA A 43 64.38 -87.27 -0.18
CA ALA A 43 63.63 -86.69 0.93
C ALA A 43 64.09 -85.25 1.25
N GLN A 44 65.41 -85.00 1.20
CA GLN A 44 65.97 -83.67 1.40
C GLN A 44 65.52 -82.69 0.30
N THR A 45 65.51 -83.16 -0.96
CA THR A 45 64.99 -82.39 -2.09
C THR A 45 63.50 -82.09 -1.94
N ALA A 46 62.69 -83.07 -1.52
CA ALA A 46 61.27 -82.89 -1.27
C ALA A 46 61.00 -81.88 -0.13
N ALA A 47 61.79 -81.95 0.95
CA ALA A 47 61.71 -80.99 2.06
C ALA A 47 62.07 -79.57 1.61
N ALA A 48 63.13 -79.40 0.81
CA ALA A 48 63.51 -78.10 0.25
C ALA A 48 62.41 -77.52 -0.64
N ASN A 49 61.79 -78.34 -1.49
CA ASN A 49 60.67 -77.92 -2.33
C ASN A 49 59.45 -77.52 -1.50
N ALA A 50 59.12 -78.27 -0.45
CA ALA A 50 58.02 -77.96 0.46
C ALA A 50 58.25 -76.63 1.20
N ASN A 51 59.46 -76.39 1.70
CA ASN A 51 59.84 -75.11 2.32
C ASN A 51 59.69 -73.95 1.33
N THR A 52 60.16 -74.13 0.09
CA THR A 52 60.03 -73.08 -0.94
C THR A 52 58.57 -72.84 -1.32
N ALA A 53 57.71 -73.86 -1.27
CA ALA A 53 56.27 -73.70 -1.50
C ALA A 53 55.59 -72.96 -0.34
N ALA A 54 55.96 -73.27 0.90
CA ALA A 54 55.47 -72.56 2.10
C ALA A 54 55.84 -71.08 2.07
N ASP A 55 57.10 -70.75 1.75
CA ASP A 55 57.57 -69.36 1.62
C ASP A 55 56.79 -68.58 0.56
N ARG A 56 56.45 -69.24 -0.57
CA ARG A 56 55.62 -68.62 -1.62
C ARG A 56 54.20 -68.38 -1.16
N ALA A 57 53.61 -69.34 -0.44
CA ALA A 57 52.26 -69.20 0.12
C ALA A 57 52.20 -68.06 1.15
N GLU A 58 53.18 -67.96 2.05
CA GLU A 58 53.27 -66.89 3.05
C GLU A 58 53.41 -65.50 2.41
N LYS A 59 54.27 -65.37 1.38
CA LYS A 59 54.40 -64.13 0.61
C LYS A 59 53.10 -63.76 -0.12
N GLY A 60 52.42 -64.76 -0.68
CA GLY A 60 51.12 -64.58 -1.33
C GLY A 60 50.06 -64.08 -0.35
N GLU A 61 49.99 -64.69 0.84
CA GLU A 61 49.04 -64.29 1.87
C GLU A 61 49.34 -62.90 2.43
N THR A 62 50.62 -62.58 2.67
CA THR A 62 51.04 -61.23 3.06
C THR A 62 50.63 -60.17 2.03
N SER A 63 50.77 -60.48 0.74
CA SER A 63 50.34 -59.60 -0.35
C SER A 63 48.83 -59.44 -0.38
N ARG A 64 48.07 -60.53 -0.19
CA ARG A 64 46.60 -60.51 -0.13
C ARG A 64 46.09 -59.67 1.03
N VAL A 65 46.65 -59.86 2.23
CA VAL A 65 46.31 -59.08 3.43
C VAL A 65 46.61 -57.59 3.21
N SER A 66 47.76 -57.26 2.61
CA SER A 66 48.09 -55.87 2.29
C SER A 66 47.10 -55.23 1.32
N ALA A 67 46.69 -55.97 0.28
CA ALA A 67 45.68 -55.50 -0.68
C ALA A 67 44.29 -55.31 -0.03
N GLU A 68 43.89 -56.20 0.88
CA GLU A 68 42.62 -56.08 1.60
C GLU A 68 42.63 -54.88 2.56
N ASN A 69 43.73 -54.65 3.27
CA ASN A 69 43.90 -53.47 4.11
C ASN A 69 43.82 -52.17 3.29
N ALA A 70 44.44 -52.14 2.11
CA ALA A 70 44.33 -50.99 1.20
C ALA A 70 42.89 -50.78 0.71
N ARG A 71 42.16 -51.86 0.39
CA ARG A 71 40.75 -51.79 0.00
C ARG A 71 39.88 -51.26 1.15
N ALA A 72 40.07 -51.76 2.36
CA ALA A 72 39.34 -51.30 3.55
C ALA A 72 39.57 -49.80 3.82
N ALA A 73 40.83 -49.33 3.69
CA ALA A 73 41.14 -47.91 3.82
C ALA A 73 40.45 -47.05 2.75
N ALA A 74 40.41 -47.51 1.49
CA ALA A 74 39.72 -46.82 0.41
C ALA A 74 38.20 -46.74 0.64
N GLU A 75 37.59 -47.81 1.14
CA GLU A 75 36.15 -47.82 1.42
C GLU A 75 35.80 -46.90 2.60
N ASN A 76 36.61 -46.88 3.65
CA ASN A 76 36.46 -45.93 4.76
C ASN A 76 36.57 -44.47 4.28
N ALA A 77 37.51 -44.18 3.37
CA ALA A 77 37.64 -42.85 2.77
C ALA A 77 36.41 -42.47 1.94
N ARG A 78 35.86 -43.42 1.18
CA ARG A 78 34.62 -43.23 0.41
C ARG A 78 33.42 -42.95 1.33
N ALA A 79 33.27 -43.71 2.41
CA ALA A 79 32.20 -43.52 3.39
C ALA A 79 32.28 -42.14 4.07
N ALA A 80 33.49 -41.69 4.42
CA ALA A 80 33.71 -40.35 4.97
C ALA A 80 33.36 -39.24 3.96
N ALA A 81 33.70 -39.43 2.68
CA ALA A 81 33.34 -38.48 1.61
C ALA A 81 31.82 -38.43 1.40
N GLU A 82 31.13 -39.57 1.45
CA GLU A 82 29.66 -39.60 1.35
C GLU A 82 28.98 -38.91 2.53
N SER A 83 29.50 -39.10 3.75
CA SER A 83 28.98 -38.42 4.94
C SER A 83 29.08 -36.91 4.81
N LYS A 84 30.22 -36.39 4.32
CA LYS A 84 30.40 -34.96 4.04
C LYS A 84 29.45 -34.44 2.95
N ARG A 85 29.18 -35.24 1.91
CA ARG A 85 28.19 -34.89 0.88
C ARG A 85 26.79 -34.80 1.46
N ALA A 86 26.40 -35.74 2.31
CA ALA A 86 25.10 -35.73 2.99
C ALA A 86 24.94 -34.51 3.89
N GLU A 87 25.97 -34.15 4.67
CA GLU A 87 25.98 -32.94 5.50
C GLU A 87 25.83 -31.66 4.68
N ALA A 88 26.57 -31.56 3.56
CA ALA A 88 26.48 -30.41 2.66
C ALA A 88 25.08 -30.27 2.04
N GLU A 89 24.47 -31.40 1.64
CA GLU A 89 23.12 -31.41 1.07
C GLU A 89 22.07 -31.04 2.12
N ALA A 90 22.20 -31.52 3.36
CA ALA A 90 21.35 -31.09 4.47
C ALA A 90 21.44 -29.56 4.71
N GLY A 91 22.65 -29.00 4.65
CA GLY A 91 22.86 -27.55 4.71
C GLY A 91 22.18 -26.81 3.56
N ARG A 92 22.25 -27.34 2.33
CA ARG A 92 21.58 -26.77 1.16
C ARG A 92 20.06 -26.77 1.30
N VAL A 93 19.48 -27.86 1.80
CA VAL A 93 18.04 -27.98 2.06
C VAL A 93 17.58 -26.97 3.12
N GLN A 94 18.35 -26.82 4.20
CA GLN A 94 18.06 -25.83 5.26
C GLN A 94 18.06 -24.40 4.70
N ALA A 95 19.10 -24.03 3.94
CA ALA A 95 19.19 -22.72 3.30
C ALA A 95 18.01 -22.45 2.33
N GLU A 96 17.58 -23.46 1.57
CA GLU A 96 16.43 -23.32 0.69
C GLU A 96 15.11 -23.14 1.45
N SER A 97 14.94 -23.85 2.57
CA SER A 97 13.79 -23.67 3.47
C SER A 97 13.73 -22.24 4.03
N GLU A 98 14.88 -21.69 4.43
CA GLU A 98 14.99 -20.31 4.92
C GLU A 98 14.66 -19.29 3.82
N ARG A 99 15.17 -19.49 2.59
CA ARG A 99 14.81 -18.67 1.43
C ARG A 99 13.31 -18.70 1.15
N ALA A 100 12.70 -19.88 1.14
CA ALA A 100 11.26 -20.02 0.92
C ALA A 100 10.44 -19.31 2.02
N ASN A 101 10.88 -19.37 3.27
CA ASN A 101 10.23 -18.66 4.39
C ASN A 101 10.38 -17.14 4.28
N ALA A 102 11.54 -16.63 3.88
CA ALA A 102 11.76 -15.22 3.61
C ALA A 102 10.85 -14.72 2.48
N GLU A 103 10.70 -15.51 1.41
CA GLU A 103 9.85 -15.15 0.29
C GLU A 103 8.36 -15.14 0.67
N ARG A 104 7.89 -16.10 1.48
CA ARG A 104 6.52 -16.07 2.02
C ARG A 104 6.24 -14.80 2.84
N LYS A 105 7.21 -14.37 3.67
CA LYS A 105 7.11 -13.11 4.42
C LYS A 105 7.05 -11.90 3.49
N ARG A 106 7.89 -11.88 2.44
CA ARG A 106 7.88 -10.81 1.43
C ARG A 106 6.51 -10.70 0.74
N VAL A 107 5.94 -11.82 0.31
CA VAL A 107 4.61 -11.89 -0.31
C VAL A 107 3.52 -11.39 0.65
N SER A 108 3.56 -11.79 1.92
CA SER A 108 2.59 -11.33 2.93
C SER A 108 2.67 -9.82 3.18
N ASN A 109 3.89 -9.28 3.29
CA ASN A 109 4.11 -7.85 3.45
C ASN A 109 3.61 -7.06 2.23
N GLU A 110 3.86 -7.58 1.04
CA GLU A 110 3.41 -6.98 -0.21
C GLU A 110 1.88 -6.97 -0.31
N GLY A 111 1.21 -8.06 0.07
CA GLY A 111 -0.25 -8.09 0.17
C GLY A 111 -0.79 -7.03 1.13
N SER A 112 -0.17 -6.87 2.29
CA SER A 112 -0.54 -5.84 3.28
C SER A 112 -0.36 -4.42 2.71
N ARG A 113 0.73 -4.19 1.97
CA ARG A 113 1.01 -2.92 1.28
C ARG A 113 -0.06 -2.61 0.23
N THR A 114 -0.45 -3.60 -0.57
CA THR A 114 -1.52 -3.45 -1.57
C THR A 114 -2.85 -3.10 -0.92
N SER A 115 -3.23 -3.76 0.19
CA SER A 115 -4.47 -3.45 0.91
C SER A 115 -4.47 -2.05 1.52
N ALA A 116 -3.35 -1.63 2.12
CA ALA A 116 -3.18 -0.27 2.63
C ALA A 116 -3.30 0.78 1.52
N GLU A 117 -2.66 0.53 0.38
CA GLU A 117 -2.71 1.43 -0.77
C GLU A 117 -4.13 1.52 -1.37
N SER A 118 -4.85 0.41 -1.45
CA SER A 118 -6.25 0.39 -1.88
C SER A 118 -7.14 1.25 -0.97
N THR A 119 -6.92 1.17 0.35
CA THR A 119 -7.61 2.01 1.35
C THR A 119 -7.29 3.48 1.12
N ARG A 120 -6.00 3.82 0.95
CA ARG A 120 -5.56 5.20 0.68
C ARG A 120 -6.17 5.78 -0.59
N VAL A 121 -6.26 4.99 -1.67
CA VAL A 121 -6.92 5.38 -2.92
C VAL A 121 -8.40 5.68 -2.69
N GLN A 122 -9.10 4.82 -1.95
CA GLN A 122 -10.52 5.02 -1.65
C GLN A 122 -10.76 6.27 -0.79
N GLU A 123 -9.95 6.49 0.23
CA GLU A 123 -10.00 7.72 1.04
C GLU A 123 -9.73 8.97 0.19
N HIS A 124 -8.78 8.90 -0.74
CA HIS A 124 -8.49 10.01 -1.64
C HIS A 124 -9.66 10.29 -2.59
N LYS A 125 -10.33 9.25 -3.08
CA LYS A 125 -11.54 9.39 -3.90
C LYS A 125 -12.66 10.08 -3.12
N THR A 126 -12.95 9.60 -1.92
CA THR A 126 -13.97 10.20 -1.04
C THR A 126 -13.67 11.66 -0.71
N ARG A 127 -12.39 11.99 -0.45
CA ARG A 127 -11.98 13.39 -0.24
C ARG A 127 -12.19 14.24 -1.49
N GLY A 128 -11.90 13.71 -2.67
CA GLY A 128 -12.17 14.38 -3.95
C GLY A 128 -13.66 14.69 -4.13
N GLU A 129 -14.53 13.73 -3.82
CA GLU A 129 -15.99 13.90 -3.87
C GLU A 129 -16.48 14.96 -2.87
N GLN A 130 -15.95 14.95 -1.63
CA GLN A 130 -16.27 15.94 -0.61
C GLN A 130 -15.84 17.36 -1.02
N VAL A 131 -14.64 17.50 -1.59
CA VAL A 131 -14.14 18.80 -2.07
C VAL A 131 -15.00 19.31 -3.23
N ALA A 132 -15.39 18.45 -4.17
CA ALA A 132 -16.28 18.81 -5.27
C ALA A 132 -17.65 19.29 -4.76
N ALA A 133 -18.24 18.57 -3.80
CA ALA A 133 -19.50 18.96 -3.17
C ALA A 133 -19.39 20.29 -2.41
N ALA A 134 -18.33 20.47 -1.61
CA ALA A 134 -18.07 21.72 -0.90
C ALA A 134 -17.92 22.91 -1.87
N THR A 135 -17.23 22.69 -3.00
CA THR A 135 -17.05 23.69 -4.05
C THR A 135 -18.41 24.08 -4.66
N SER A 136 -19.24 23.10 -5.02
CA SER A 136 -20.58 23.33 -5.57
C SER A 136 -21.47 24.11 -4.59
N ASN A 137 -21.49 23.70 -3.32
CA ASN A 137 -22.25 24.38 -2.27
C ASN A 137 -21.79 25.83 -2.07
N ALA A 138 -20.48 26.07 -2.09
CA ALA A 138 -19.92 27.42 -2.00
C ALA A 138 -20.34 28.29 -3.20
N SER A 139 -20.26 27.76 -4.43
CA SER A 139 -20.72 28.46 -5.63
C SER A 139 -22.21 28.80 -5.56
N GLN A 140 -23.06 27.86 -5.15
CA GLN A 140 -24.50 28.10 -5.02
C GLN A 140 -24.83 29.13 -3.93
N SER A 141 -24.09 29.11 -2.82
CA SER A 141 -24.21 30.10 -1.75
C SER A 141 -23.84 31.50 -2.24
N ALA A 142 -22.75 31.62 -3.01
CA ALA A 142 -22.33 32.89 -3.62
C ALA A 142 -23.37 33.43 -4.62
N VAL A 143 -23.93 32.57 -5.47
CA VAL A 143 -25.00 32.95 -6.40
C VAL A 143 -26.24 33.44 -5.64
N SER A 144 -26.64 32.73 -4.59
CA SER A 144 -27.80 33.10 -3.77
C SER A 144 -27.60 34.45 -3.06
N ALA A 145 -26.40 34.69 -2.53
CA ALA A 145 -26.04 35.96 -1.90
C ALA A 145 -26.07 37.12 -2.93
N ASN A 146 -25.53 36.91 -4.13
CA ASN A 146 -25.56 37.90 -5.20
C ASN A 146 -26.99 38.22 -5.65
N ALA A 147 -27.85 37.20 -5.77
CA ALA A 147 -29.26 37.39 -6.12
C ALA A 147 -30.02 38.19 -5.04
N ALA A 148 -29.77 37.89 -3.76
CA ALA A 148 -30.36 38.63 -2.65
C ALA A 148 -29.90 40.10 -2.61
N ALA A 149 -28.62 40.36 -2.89
CA ALA A 149 -28.08 41.71 -2.99
C ALA A 149 -28.70 42.50 -4.15
N ALA A 150 -28.90 41.86 -5.31
CA ALA A 150 -29.59 42.48 -6.45
C ALA A 150 -31.03 42.84 -6.10
N LEU A 151 -31.79 41.92 -5.49
CA LEU A 151 -33.16 42.16 -5.06
C LEU A 151 -33.26 43.33 -4.06
N ALA A 152 -32.31 43.41 -3.11
CA ALA A 152 -32.26 44.52 -2.15
C ALA A 152 -31.99 45.87 -2.84
N ASN A 153 -31.10 45.90 -3.84
CA ASN A 153 -30.83 47.10 -4.63
C ASN A 153 -32.06 47.53 -5.44
N ASP A 154 -32.77 46.60 -6.07
CA ASP A 154 -33.99 46.88 -6.82
C ASP A 154 -35.10 47.41 -5.91
N ALA A 155 -35.28 46.80 -4.73
CA ALA A 155 -36.24 47.26 -3.73
C ALA A 155 -35.90 48.68 -3.23
N ALA A 156 -34.62 48.97 -2.99
CA ALA A 156 -34.17 50.31 -2.60
C ALA A 156 -34.39 51.33 -3.73
N ALA A 157 -34.13 50.97 -4.99
CA ALA A 157 -34.39 51.81 -6.15
C ALA A 157 -35.89 52.13 -6.31
N TYR A 158 -36.74 51.11 -6.16
CA TYR A 158 -38.20 51.27 -6.17
C TYR A 158 -38.67 52.19 -5.05
N ALA A 159 -38.17 52.01 -3.82
CA ALA A 159 -38.51 52.87 -2.69
C ALA A 159 -38.13 54.34 -2.93
N ARG A 160 -36.96 54.60 -3.53
CA ARG A 160 -36.57 55.97 -3.91
C ARG A 160 -37.49 56.57 -4.97
N MET A 161 -37.88 55.78 -5.98
CA MET A 161 -38.80 56.22 -7.02
C MET A 161 -40.15 56.64 -6.42
N VAL A 162 -40.70 55.83 -5.51
CA VAL A 162 -41.95 56.13 -4.81
C VAL A 162 -41.81 57.38 -3.93
N ALA A 163 -40.68 57.54 -3.23
CA ALA A 163 -40.44 58.75 -2.43
C ALA A 163 -40.39 60.03 -3.30
N SER A 164 -39.69 59.98 -4.43
CA SER A 164 -39.62 61.10 -5.38
C SER A 164 -40.98 61.46 -5.98
N SER A 165 -41.80 60.46 -6.36
CA SER A 165 -43.13 60.72 -6.91
C SER A 165 -44.08 61.31 -5.86
N LEU A 166 -43.99 60.85 -4.60
CA LEU A 166 -44.76 61.40 -3.51
C LEU A 166 -44.38 62.85 -3.24
N GLN A 167 -43.07 63.17 -3.18
CA GLN A 167 -42.58 64.54 -3.01
C GLN A 167 -43.06 65.47 -4.13
N GLN A 168 -43.11 65.00 -5.39
CA GLN A 168 -43.65 65.78 -6.50
C GLN A 168 -45.17 65.97 -6.41
N SER A 169 -45.91 65.01 -5.85
CA SER A 169 -47.36 65.15 -5.62
C SER A 169 -47.72 66.15 -4.52
N VAL A 170 -46.82 66.43 -3.57
CA VAL A 170 -47.01 67.47 -2.55
C VAL A 170 -46.94 68.89 -3.17
N VAL A 171 -46.43 69.02 -4.40
CA VAL A 171 -46.56 70.26 -5.22
C VAL A 171 -48.01 70.47 -5.73
N GLY A 172 -48.98 69.68 -5.26
CA GLY A 172 -50.41 69.94 -5.41
C GLY A 172 -50.95 71.11 -4.57
N ASP A 173 -50.14 71.66 -3.66
CA ASP A 173 -50.48 72.85 -2.89
C ASP A 173 -50.75 74.06 -3.79
N GLU A 174 -50.09 74.18 -4.95
CA GLU A 174 -50.37 75.28 -5.88
C GLU A 174 -51.79 75.22 -6.44
N ARG A 175 -52.27 74.04 -6.84
CA ARG A 175 -53.62 73.88 -7.40
C ARG A 175 -54.70 73.99 -6.32
N ILE A 176 -54.42 73.55 -5.10
CA ILE A 176 -55.31 73.74 -3.94
C ILE A 176 -55.34 75.21 -3.52
N ALA A 177 -54.20 75.90 -3.52
CA ALA A 177 -54.10 77.33 -3.22
C ALA A 177 -54.84 78.17 -4.27
N GLU A 178 -54.69 77.86 -5.55
CA GLU A 178 -55.45 78.51 -6.65
C GLU A 178 -56.96 78.31 -6.48
N MET A 179 -57.40 77.09 -6.13
CA MET A 179 -58.81 76.79 -5.92
C MET A 179 -59.37 77.51 -4.70
N SER A 180 -58.62 77.59 -3.59
CA SER A 180 -59.01 78.38 -2.42
C SER A 180 -59.13 79.87 -2.76
N ALA A 181 -58.17 80.43 -3.51
CA ALA A 181 -58.24 81.82 -3.97
C ALA A 181 -59.46 82.08 -4.87
N GLN A 182 -59.83 81.12 -5.73
CA GLN A 182 -61.06 81.20 -6.53
C GLN A 182 -62.32 81.16 -5.65
N ILE A 183 -62.35 80.33 -4.61
CA ILE A 183 -63.47 80.27 -3.65
C ILE A 183 -63.65 81.63 -2.95
N ASP A 184 -62.56 82.24 -2.49
CA ASP A 184 -62.60 83.54 -1.81
C ASP A 184 -63.14 84.65 -2.72
N MET A 185 -62.75 84.66 -4.00
CA MET A 185 -63.28 85.59 -5.00
C MET A 185 -64.78 85.37 -5.24
N LEU A 186 -65.20 84.12 -5.48
CA LEU A 186 -66.59 83.81 -5.73
C LEU A 186 -67.49 84.11 -4.53
N ALA A 187 -67.02 83.83 -3.31
CA ALA A 187 -67.71 84.13 -2.07
C ALA A 187 -67.92 85.64 -1.89
N SER A 188 -66.88 86.44 -2.19
CA SER A 188 -66.97 87.90 -2.17
C SER A 188 -67.98 88.43 -3.20
N MET A 189 -67.95 87.91 -4.43
CA MET A 189 -68.91 88.26 -5.47
C MET A 189 -70.36 87.88 -5.09
N LEU A 190 -70.55 86.73 -4.45
CA LEU A 190 -71.86 86.27 -4.01
C LEU A 190 -72.38 87.14 -2.85
N ALA A 191 -71.53 87.54 -1.92
CA ALA A 191 -71.89 88.46 -0.86
C ALA A 191 -72.38 89.79 -1.44
N ASP A 192 -71.63 90.36 -2.39
CA ASP A 192 -72.01 91.58 -3.11
C ASP A 192 -73.33 91.44 -3.85
N SER A 193 -73.50 90.38 -4.63
CA SER A 193 -74.72 90.16 -5.43
C SER A 193 -75.96 89.96 -4.57
N THR A 194 -75.83 89.25 -3.44
CA THR A 194 -76.96 88.96 -2.54
C THR A 194 -77.21 90.06 -1.51
N GLY A 195 -76.25 90.95 -1.30
CA GLY A 195 -76.28 91.98 -0.26
C GLY A 195 -76.28 91.40 1.16
N LYS A 196 -75.86 90.15 1.36
CA LYS A 196 -75.82 89.46 2.66
C LYS A 196 -74.39 89.11 3.06
N PHE A 197 -74.15 89.03 4.37
CA PHE A 197 -72.92 88.41 4.87
C PHE A 197 -72.99 86.92 4.63
N ILE A 198 -71.93 86.35 4.07
CA ILE A 198 -71.81 84.93 3.78
C ILE A 198 -70.67 84.39 4.62
N VAL A 199 -70.86 83.24 5.25
CA VAL A 199 -69.82 82.58 6.03
C VAL A 199 -69.44 81.29 5.32
N ILE A 200 -68.16 81.14 4.97
CA ILE A 200 -67.61 79.93 4.37
C ILE A 200 -66.28 79.66 5.04
N ASN A 201 -66.09 78.44 5.56
CA ASN A 201 -64.87 77.99 6.21
C ASN A 201 -64.35 79.00 7.25
N GLU A 202 -65.24 79.43 8.15
CA GLU A 202 -64.93 80.38 9.25
C GLU A 202 -64.59 81.82 8.80
N THR A 203 -64.46 82.06 7.49
CA THR A 203 -64.32 83.40 6.92
C THR A 203 -65.68 84.03 6.65
N ILE A 204 -65.86 85.27 7.09
CA ILE A 204 -67.05 86.08 6.81
C ILE A 204 -66.78 86.98 5.60
N TYR A 205 -67.51 86.75 4.52
CA TYR A 205 -67.53 87.56 3.30
C TYR A 205 -68.65 88.58 3.41
N ALA A 206 -68.27 89.85 3.52
CA ALA A 206 -69.19 90.96 3.59
C ALA A 206 -69.42 91.57 2.20
N PRO A 207 -70.65 92.01 1.87
CA PRO A 207 -70.87 92.83 0.70
C PRO A 207 -70.18 94.18 0.90
N SER A 208 -69.52 94.67 -0.14
CA SER A 208 -68.88 95.98 -0.24
C SER A 208 -69.80 97.14 0.12
N SER A 209 -71.12 96.96 -0.06
CA SER A 209 -72.16 97.93 0.35
C SER A 209 -72.42 98.00 1.85
N LYS A 210 -71.93 97.03 2.64
CA LYS A 210 -72.15 96.94 4.10
C LYS A 210 -70.88 96.96 4.91
N ALA A 211 -69.80 96.38 4.39
CA ALA A 211 -68.50 96.48 5.03
C ALA A 211 -67.36 96.43 4.01
N SER A 212 -66.28 97.14 4.30
CA SER A 212 -65.01 97.01 3.60
C SER A 212 -63.92 96.65 4.58
N VAL A 213 -62.96 95.85 4.13
CA VAL A 213 -61.79 95.46 4.92
C VAL A 213 -60.57 96.06 4.23
N SER A 214 -59.74 96.79 4.99
CA SER A 214 -58.45 97.30 4.52
C SER A 214 -57.39 97.03 5.58
N GLY A 215 -56.40 96.21 5.25
CA GLY A 215 -55.45 95.70 6.22
C GLY A 215 -56.18 94.97 7.36
N SER A 216 -56.00 95.44 8.60
CA SER A 216 -56.64 94.87 9.79
C SER A 216 -57.90 95.62 10.25
N THR A 217 -58.38 96.58 9.47
CA THR A 217 -59.52 97.43 9.84
C THR A 217 -60.76 97.05 9.03
N ILE A 218 -61.87 96.79 9.73
CA ILE A 218 -63.20 96.61 9.14
C ILE A 218 -63.96 97.94 9.25
N THR A 219 -64.43 98.47 8.13
CA THR A 219 -65.28 99.66 8.07
C THR A 219 -66.70 99.24 7.73
N LEU A 220 -67.67 99.58 8.57
CA LEU A 220 -69.09 99.33 8.29
C LEU A 220 -69.70 100.54 7.57
N ALA A 221 -70.57 100.29 6.60
CA ALA A 221 -71.27 101.35 5.88
C ALA A 221 -72.25 102.09 6.80
N SER A 222 -72.63 103.32 6.44
CA SER A 222 -73.56 104.16 7.20
C SER A 222 -74.97 103.56 7.36
N THR A 223 -75.30 102.54 6.57
CA THR A 223 -76.55 101.77 6.65
C THR A 223 -76.50 100.62 7.66
N CYS A 224 -75.33 100.34 8.23
CA CYS A 224 -75.15 99.31 9.24
C CYS A 224 -75.31 99.90 10.64
N SER A 225 -76.09 99.21 11.50
CA SER A 225 -76.19 99.50 12.92
C SER A 225 -75.75 98.28 13.72
N ALA A 226 -74.91 98.49 14.73
CA ALA A 226 -74.53 97.46 15.69
C ALA A 226 -75.14 97.84 17.04
N SER A 227 -75.83 96.89 17.69
CA SER A 227 -76.48 97.09 19.00
C SER A 227 -76.08 95.94 19.93
N GLY A 228 -75.66 96.29 21.15
CA GLY A 228 -75.00 95.37 22.09
C GLY A 228 -73.51 95.72 22.29
N THR A 229 -72.85 95.08 23.26
CA THR A 229 -71.48 95.42 23.68
C THR A 229 -70.41 94.38 23.35
N THR A 230 -70.77 93.22 22.79
CA THR A 230 -69.80 92.15 22.54
C THR A 230 -69.93 91.63 21.12
N ILE A 231 -68.84 91.74 20.35
CA ILE A 231 -68.66 91.04 19.08
C ILE A 231 -67.58 90.00 19.35
N TYR A 232 -67.97 88.72 19.44
CA TYR A 232 -67.01 87.63 19.52
C TYR A 232 -66.51 87.31 18.11
N LEU A 233 -65.28 87.72 17.83
CA LEU A 233 -64.49 87.22 16.72
C LEU A 233 -63.56 86.18 17.34
N ALA A 234 -63.78 84.90 17.02
CA ALA A 234 -62.84 83.84 17.41
C ALA A 234 -61.63 83.88 16.47
#